data_AF-A0A382S7E5-F1
#
_entry.id   AF-A0A382S7E5-F1
#
_cell.length_a   1.000
_cell.length_b   1.000
_cell.length_c   1.000
_cell.angle_alpha   90.00
_cell.angle_beta   90.00
_cell.angle_gamma   90.00
#
_symmetry.space_group_name_H-M   'P 1'
#
loop_
_entity.id
_entity.type
_entity.pdbx_description
1 polymer ?
#
loop_
_entity_poly.entity_id
_entity_poly.type
_entity_poly.pdbx_seq_one_letter_code
_entity_poly.pdbx_strand_id
1 'polypeptide(L)'
;VKRSQLFLILVLPLAATPAVAVNDIFEPFVTSNLSPFVQTHNLPSARPAKLLKKGTMRIRLTSEIANNFTSDSSSGESITIDGETWRNQLHISYGLSDRWELGIAIPHIIHDGGSFDGFIEDWHKVFGLPNRNRGAVAQDQLNYHWQNSCASQVNIMNS
;
A
#
# COMPACT_ATOMS: atom_id res chain seq x y z
N VAL A 1 17.72 2.83 -19.85
CA VAL A 1 17.45 4.19 -19.32
C VAL A 1 16.45 4.02 -18.18
N LYS A 2 16.90 4.03 -16.92
CA LYS A 2 16.01 3.88 -15.75
C LYS A 2 15.05 5.06 -15.72
N ARG A 3 13.74 4.81 -15.90
CA ARG A 3 12.72 5.80 -15.59
C ARG A 3 12.65 5.86 -14.07
N SER A 4 13.31 6.84 -13.43
CA SER A 4 13.10 7.07 -12.01
C SER A 4 11.64 7.51 -11.84
N GLN A 5 10.78 6.59 -11.42
CA GLN A 5 9.44 6.96 -10.98
C GLN A 5 9.65 7.79 -9.71
N LEU A 6 9.58 9.12 -9.83
CA LEU A 6 9.52 9.98 -8.67
C LEU A 6 8.19 9.67 -7.97
N PHE A 7 8.24 8.90 -6.90
CA PHE A 7 7.13 8.81 -5.96
C PHE A 7 7.03 10.16 -5.27
N LEU A 8 6.19 11.03 -5.83
CA LEU A 8 5.95 12.35 -5.30
C LEU A 8 5.19 12.20 -3.97
N ILE A 9 5.91 12.14 -2.86
CA ILE A 9 5.35 12.45 -1.56
C ILE A 9 5.05 13.95 -1.63
N LEU A 10 3.80 14.29 -1.96
CA LEU A 10 3.35 15.67 -2.00
C LEU A 10 3.30 16.20 -0.56
N VAL A 11 4.42 16.74 -0.09
CA VAL A 11 4.46 17.56 1.12
C VAL A 11 3.91 18.92 0.75
N LEU A 12 2.58 19.04 0.70
CA LEU A 12 1.93 20.34 0.63
C LEU A 12 2.26 21.11 1.91
N PRO A 13 2.82 22.32 1.82
CA PRO A 13 2.88 23.21 2.97
C PRO A 13 1.45 23.66 3.24
N LEU A 14 0.71 22.87 4.02
CA LEU A 14 -0.60 23.28 4.50
C LEU A 14 -0.33 24.47 5.42
N ALA A 15 -0.72 25.68 4.99
CA ALA A 15 -0.65 26.88 5.80
C ALA A 15 -1.18 26.53 7.19
N ALA A 16 -0.30 26.53 8.17
CA ALA A 16 -0.57 26.03 9.51
C ALA A 16 -1.57 26.96 10.21
N THR A 17 -2.86 26.73 9.98
CA THR A 17 -3.80 26.91 11.08
C THR A 17 -3.41 25.88 12.13
N PRO A 18 -3.32 26.22 13.42
CA PRO A 18 -3.11 25.24 14.45
C PRO A 18 -4.32 24.32 14.47
N ALA A 19 -4.25 23.23 13.70
CA ALA A 19 -5.14 22.12 13.84
C ALA A 19 -4.80 21.51 15.20
N VAL A 20 -5.65 21.75 16.19
CA VAL A 20 -5.62 20.99 17.43
C VAL A 20 -5.90 19.56 17.04
N ALA A 21 -4.84 18.78 16.84
CA ALA A 21 -4.91 17.35 16.71
C ALA A 21 -5.34 16.83 18.08
N VAL A 22 -6.65 16.72 18.28
CA VAL A 22 -7.18 15.89 19.36
C VAL A 22 -6.84 14.46 18.96
N ASN A 23 -5.68 14.00 19.43
CA ASN A 23 -5.34 12.58 19.40
C ASN A 23 -6.28 11.88 20.38
N ASP A 24 -7.48 11.55 19.90
CA ASP A 24 -8.40 10.69 20.61
C ASP A 24 -7.79 9.29 20.49
N ILE A 25 -7.17 8.80 21.57
CA ILE A 25 -6.54 7.46 21.66
C ILE A 25 -7.51 6.30 21.39
N PHE A 26 -8.79 6.61 21.15
CA PHE A 26 -9.87 5.69 20.82
C PHE A 26 -10.15 5.61 19.30
N GLU A 27 -9.43 6.33 18.44
CA GLU A 27 -9.58 6.14 16.99
C GLU A 27 -8.87 4.86 16.51
N PRO A 28 -9.50 4.04 15.66
CA PRO A 28 -8.84 2.87 15.11
C PRO A 28 -7.70 3.29 14.18
N PHE A 29 -6.61 2.54 14.23
CA PHE A 29 -5.58 2.62 13.22
C PHE A 29 -6.16 2.17 11.88
N VAL A 30 -6.09 3.05 10.89
CA VAL A 30 -6.51 2.74 9.52
C VAL A 30 -5.43 1.85 8.92
N THR A 31 -5.72 0.56 8.80
CA THR A 31 -4.87 -0.43 8.14
C THR A 31 -5.68 -1.10 7.03
N SER A 32 -4.99 -1.48 5.96
CA SER A 32 -5.55 -2.25 4.86
C SER A 32 -4.68 -3.47 4.54
N ASN A 33 -5.26 -4.46 3.84
CA ASN A 33 -4.48 -5.56 3.30
C ASN A 33 -3.89 -5.13 1.96
N LEU A 34 -2.55 -5.02 1.92
CA LEU A 34 -1.81 -4.53 0.77
C LEU A 34 -1.46 -5.60 -0.27
N SER A 35 -1.98 -6.83 -0.11
CA SER A 35 -1.85 -7.88 -1.13
C SER A 35 -2.40 -7.40 -2.48
N PRO A 36 -1.66 -7.57 -3.59
CA PRO A 36 -2.06 -7.09 -4.91
C PRO A 36 -3.44 -7.64 -5.35
N PHE A 37 -3.81 -8.83 -4.89
CA PHE A 37 -5.10 -9.45 -5.22
C PHE A 37 -6.27 -8.92 -4.39
N VAL A 38 -6.02 -8.37 -3.20
CA VAL A 38 -7.06 -7.82 -2.34
C VAL A 38 -7.40 -6.38 -2.73
N GLN A 39 -6.44 -5.64 -3.28
CA GLN A 39 -6.63 -4.22 -3.63
C GLN A 39 -7.73 -3.96 -4.66
N THR A 40 -8.08 -4.95 -5.50
CA THR A 40 -9.18 -4.85 -6.46
C THR A 40 -10.57 -4.80 -5.79
N HIS A 41 -10.68 -5.20 -4.52
CA HIS A 41 -11.95 -5.34 -3.81
C HIS A 41 -12.35 -4.11 -2.98
N ASN A 42 -11.48 -3.10 -2.86
CA ASN A 42 -11.76 -1.81 -2.20
C ASN A 42 -12.50 -1.93 -0.84
N LEU A 43 -12.02 -2.82 0.03
CA LEU A 43 -12.67 -3.05 1.33
C LEU A 43 -12.62 -1.80 2.22
N PRO A 44 -13.70 -1.46 2.93
CA PRO A 44 -13.70 -0.36 3.90
C PRO A 44 -12.70 -0.61 5.02
N SER A 45 -11.97 0.43 5.42
CA SER A 45 -11.13 0.41 6.62
C SER A 45 -11.92 0.82 7.85
N ALA A 46 -11.39 0.47 9.03
CA ALA A 46 -11.95 0.90 10.30
C ALA A 46 -12.04 2.43 10.38
N ARG A 47 -13.15 2.93 10.92
CA ARG A 47 -13.42 4.36 11.11
C ARG A 47 -13.83 4.63 12.56
N PRO A 48 -13.61 5.86 13.06
CA PRO A 48 -14.11 6.25 14.37
C PRO A 48 -15.62 6.05 14.47
N ALA A 49 -16.08 5.56 15.62
CA ALA A 49 -17.52 5.42 15.88
C ALA A 49 -18.22 6.78 16.05
N LYS A 50 -17.46 7.82 16.43
CA LYS A 50 -17.97 9.16 16.66
C LYS A 50 -18.00 9.95 15.36
N LEU A 51 -19.18 10.45 15.01
CA LEU A 51 -19.36 11.33 13.84
C LEU A 51 -18.68 12.68 14.04
N LEU A 52 -18.26 13.29 12.94
CA LEU A 52 -17.86 14.69 12.92
C LEU A 52 -19.01 15.60 13.32
N LYS A 53 -18.70 16.62 14.13
CA LYS A 53 -19.65 17.68 14.46
C LYS A 53 -20.09 18.40 13.19
N LYS A 54 -21.33 18.91 13.19
CA LYS A 54 -21.86 19.73 12.08
C LYS A 54 -20.86 20.83 11.67
N GLY A 55 -20.61 20.95 10.37
CA GLY A 55 -19.72 21.95 9.80
C GLY A 55 -18.23 21.64 9.92
N THR A 56 -17.85 20.50 10.52
CA THR A 56 -16.45 20.10 10.65
C THR A 56 -16.02 19.27 9.45
N MET A 57 -14.86 19.59 8.89
CA MET A 57 -14.20 18.79 7.86
C MET A 57 -12.98 18.09 8.45
N ARG A 58 -12.75 16.85 8.03
CA ARG A 58 -11.53 16.09 8.33
C ARG A 58 -10.91 15.62 7.02
N ILE A 59 -9.62 15.89 6.87
CA ILE A 59 -8.82 15.37 5.76
C ILE A 59 -7.77 14.45 6.36
N ARG A 60 -7.63 13.24 5.80
CA ARG A 60 -6.63 12.26 6.19
C ARG A 60 -5.91 11.74 4.95
N LEU A 61 -4.59 11.87 4.94
CA LEU A 61 -3.72 11.22 3.97
C LEU A 61 -3.06 10.03 4.67
N THR A 62 -3.21 8.84 4.10
CA THR A 62 -2.57 7.62 4.59
C THR A 62 -1.65 7.09 3.50
N SER A 63 -0.38 6.87 3.83
CA SER A 63 0.60 6.24 2.95
C SER A 63 1.03 4.92 3.55
N GLU A 64 0.84 3.85 2.78
CA GLU A 64 1.15 2.48 3.15
C GLU A 64 2.08 1.89 2.09
N ILE A 65 3.05 1.09 2.53
CA ILE A 65 3.96 0.35 1.67
C ILE A 65 4.02 -1.10 2.14
N ALA A 66 4.04 -2.05 1.20
CA ALA A 66 4.19 -3.46 1.50
C ALA A 66 5.04 -4.16 0.43
N ASN A 67 5.97 -4.99 0.88
CA ASN A 67 6.72 -5.89 0.02
C ASN A 67 6.00 -7.24 -0.05
N ASN A 68 5.76 -7.76 -1.25
CA ASN A 68 5.06 -9.01 -1.50
C ASN A 68 6.04 -9.98 -2.15
N PHE A 69 6.25 -11.14 -1.54
CA PHE A 69 7.05 -12.22 -2.12
C PHE A 69 6.40 -13.57 -1.87
N THR A 70 5.87 -14.19 -2.93
CA THR A 70 5.32 -15.55 -2.93
C THR A 70 5.80 -16.26 -4.19
N SER A 71 6.38 -17.45 -4.07
CA SER A 71 6.70 -18.30 -5.21
C SER A 71 6.39 -19.75 -4.87
N ASP A 72 5.65 -20.42 -5.73
CA ASP A 72 5.28 -21.82 -5.56
C ASP A 72 5.08 -22.51 -6.92
N SER A 73 5.24 -23.82 -6.95
CA SER A 73 5.04 -24.65 -8.14
C SER A 73 4.53 -26.03 -7.76
N SER A 74 3.45 -26.47 -8.42
CA SER A 74 2.86 -27.79 -8.21
C SER A 74 2.13 -28.26 -9.47
N SER A 75 2.24 -29.57 -9.78
CA SER A 75 1.45 -30.23 -10.83
C SER A 75 1.52 -29.57 -12.22
N GLY A 76 2.67 -28.98 -12.57
CA GLY A 76 2.86 -28.28 -13.85
C GLY A 76 2.27 -26.86 -13.90
N GLU A 77 1.82 -26.35 -12.76
CA GLU A 77 1.47 -24.95 -12.54
C GLU A 77 2.55 -24.29 -11.69
N SER A 78 2.88 -23.03 -11.98
CA SER A 78 3.75 -22.23 -11.13
C SER A 78 3.27 -20.80 -11.04
N ILE A 79 3.42 -20.23 -9.85
CA ILE A 79 3.07 -18.85 -9.54
C ILE A 79 4.25 -18.16 -8.86
N THR A 80 4.55 -16.94 -9.28
CA THR A 80 5.52 -16.06 -8.63
C THR A 80 4.90 -14.66 -8.54
N ILE A 81 4.89 -14.10 -7.34
CA ILE A 81 4.38 -12.78 -7.00
C ILE A 81 5.47 -12.09 -6.20
N ASP A 82 6.28 -11.29 -6.89
CA ASP A 82 7.35 -10.47 -6.31
C ASP A 82 7.12 -9.00 -6.67
N GLY A 83 7.12 -8.12 -5.68
CA GLY A 83 6.99 -6.69 -5.90
C GLY A 83 6.55 -5.89 -4.68
N GLU A 84 6.71 -4.58 -4.80
CA GLU A 84 6.37 -3.56 -3.80
C GLU A 84 5.05 -2.88 -4.16
N THR A 85 4.15 -2.81 -3.19
CA THR A 85 2.87 -2.09 -3.32
C THR A 85 2.92 -0.81 -2.51
N TRP A 86 2.75 0.32 -3.19
CA TRP A 86 2.52 1.61 -2.58
C TRP A 86 1.03 1.95 -2.64
N ARG A 87 0.48 2.40 -1.52
CA ARG A 87 -0.91 2.85 -1.45
C ARG A 87 -0.99 4.18 -0.73
N ASN A 88 -1.44 5.20 -1.45
CA ASN A 88 -1.70 6.53 -0.91
C ASN A 88 -3.21 6.77 -0.95
N GLN A 89 -3.85 6.93 0.19
CA GLN A 89 -5.29 7.15 0.27
C GLN A 89 -5.59 8.52 0.86
N LEU A 90 -6.31 9.34 0.10
CA LEU A 90 -6.91 10.57 0.57
C LEU A 90 -8.34 10.29 1.04
N HIS A 91 -8.63 10.58 2.31
CA HIS A 91 -9.96 10.54 2.87
C HIS A 91 -10.42 11.94 3.26
N ILE A 92 -11.61 12.32 2.82
CA ILE A 92 -12.23 13.61 3.14
C ILE A 92 -13.60 13.31 3.74
N SER A 93 -13.80 13.70 4.99
CA SER A 93 -15.08 13.59 5.71
C SER A 93 -15.63 14.97 6.06
N TYR A 94 -16.95 15.11 6.02
CA TYR A 94 -17.67 16.32 6.41
C TYR A 94 -18.92 16.00 7.24
N GLY A 95 -19.04 16.62 8.42
CA GLY A 95 -20.22 16.53 9.27
C GLY A 95 -21.35 17.40 8.75
N LEU A 96 -22.35 16.79 8.10
CA LEU A 96 -23.55 17.49 7.60
C LEU A 96 -24.48 17.92 8.74
N SER A 97 -24.55 17.10 9.79
CA SER A 97 -25.31 17.35 11.02
C SER A 97 -24.76 16.48 12.16
N ASP A 98 -25.30 16.62 13.37
CA ASP A 98 -24.91 15.77 14.51
C ASP A 98 -25.29 14.28 14.34
N ARG A 99 -25.98 13.93 13.24
CA ARG A 99 -26.42 12.56 12.91
C ARG A 99 -25.92 12.06 11.55
N TRP A 100 -25.26 12.91 10.77
CA TRP A 100 -24.85 12.58 9.40
C TRP A 100 -23.45 13.06 9.10
N GLU A 101 -22.62 12.15 8.63
CA GLU A 101 -21.29 12.41 8.07
C GLU A 101 -21.23 11.86 6.65
N LEU A 102 -20.69 12.65 5.73
CA LEU A 102 -20.36 12.21 4.37
C LEU A 102 -18.85 12.07 4.25
N GLY A 103 -18.39 10.96 3.66
CA GLY A 103 -16.97 10.70 3.45
C GLY A 103 -16.66 10.21 2.04
N ILE A 104 -15.56 10.67 1.48
CA ILE A 104 -15.01 10.25 0.18
C ILE A 104 -13.61 9.68 0.42
N ALA A 105 -13.31 8.53 -0.19
CA ALA A 105 -11.99 7.90 -0.15
C ALA A 105 -11.45 7.76 -1.58
N ILE A 106 -10.25 8.26 -1.83
CA ILE A 106 -9.57 8.21 -3.13
C ILE A 106 -8.23 7.50 -2.93
N PRO A 107 -8.11 6.22 -3.30
CA PRO A 107 -6.85 5.49 -3.27
C PRO A 107 -6.07 5.70 -4.56
N HIS A 108 -4.75 5.84 -4.43
CA HIS A 108 -3.77 5.76 -5.50
C HIS A 108 -2.83 4.60 -5.18
N ILE A 109 -2.88 3.54 -5.99
CA ILE A 109 -2.15 2.29 -5.76
C ILE A 109 -1.16 2.10 -6.90
N ILE A 110 0.08 1.80 -6.55
CA ILE A 110 1.16 1.53 -7.49
C ILE A 110 1.80 0.21 -7.10
N HIS A 111 2.05 -0.64 -8.10
CA HIS A 111 2.87 -1.84 -7.96
C HIS A 111 4.16 -1.61 -8.74
N ASP A 112 5.31 -1.83 -8.10
CA ASP A 112 6.63 -1.67 -8.70
C ASP A 112 7.60 -2.74 -8.17
N GLY A 113 8.79 -2.81 -8.74
CA GLY A 113 9.78 -3.83 -8.38
C GLY A 113 10.47 -3.62 -7.04
N GLY A 114 10.35 -2.43 -6.45
CA GLY A 114 10.88 -2.13 -5.13
C GLY A 114 11.89 -1.00 -5.16
N SER A 115 11.69 -0.06 -4.24
CA SER A 115 12.68 0.96 -3.89
C SER A 115 13.17 0.81 -2.45
N PHE A 116 12.44 0.04 -1.62
CA PHE A 116 12.86 -0.31 -0.26
C PHE A 116 13.58 -1.65 -0.14
N ASP A 117 13.82 -2.35 -1.25
CA ASP A 117 14.54 -3.63 -1.23
C ASP A 117 15.90 -3.51 -0.54
N GLY A 118 16.69 -2.50 -0.89
CA GLY A 118 17.97 -2.23 -0.23
C GLY A 118 17.85 -1.96 1.27
N PHE A 119 16.85 -1.18 1.70
CA PHE A 119 16.62 -0.90 3.13
C PHE A 119 16.24 -2.16 3.91
N ILE A 120 15.36 -3.00 3.35
CA ILE A 120 14.92 -4.25 3.99
C ILE A 120 16.08 -5.23 4.10
N GLU A 121 16.91 -5.34 3.05
CA GLU A 121 18.10 -6.18 3.08
C GLU A 121 19.12 -5.70 4.12
N ASP A 122 19.35 -4.39 4.21
CA ASP A 122 20.27 -3.84 5.19
C ASP A 122 19.74 -4.01 6.62
N TRP A 123 18.43 -3.88 6.83
CA TRP A 123 17.79 -4.24 8.10
C TRP A 123 18.03 -5.73 8.45
N HIS A 124 17.79 -6.66 7.51
CA HIS A 124 18.08 -8.08 7.72
C HIS A 124 19.57 -8.32 8.06
N LYS A 125 20.50 -7.65 7.37
CA LYS A 125 21.94 -7.74 7.67
C LYS A 125 22.28 -7.23 9.06
N VAL A 126 21.73 -6.08 9.47
CA VAL A 126 21.96 -5.50 10.80
C VAL A 126 21.50 -6.44 11.91
N PHE A 127 20.39 -7.15 11.71
CA PHE A 127 19.81 -8.05 12.71
C PHE A 127 20.17 -9.54 12.51
N GLY A 128 21.01 -9.87 11.51
CA GLY A 128 21.42 -11.25 11.23
C GLY A 128 20.28 -12.17 10.79
N LEU A 129 19.24 -11.63 10.18
CA LEU A 129 18.03 -12.36 9.79
C LEU A 129 18.15 -12.96 8.38
N PRO A 130 17.56 -14.14 8.12
CA PRO A 130 17.60 -14.77 6.80
C PRO A 130 16.73 -14.02 5.78
N ASN A 131 17.28 -13.68 4.62
CA ASN A 131 16.59 -12.94 3.54
C ASN A 131 15.73 -13.83 2.63
N ARG A 132 15.18 -14.93 3.17
CA ARG A 132 14.25 -15.88 2.52
C ARG A 132 14.56 -16.21 1.03
N ASN A 133 15.84 -16.41 0.70
CA ASN A 133 16.32 -16.75 -0.65
C ASN A 133 16.16 -15.65 -1.73
N ARG A 134 15.88 -14.38 -1.36
CA ARG A 134 15.82 -13.24 -2.31
C ARG A 134 17.14 -12.95 -3.03
N GLY A 135 18.26 -13.53 -2.60
CA GLY A 135 19.54 -13.43 -3.32
C GLY A 135 19.60 -14.19 -4.65
N ALA A 136 18.59 -15.01 -4.97
CA ALA A 136 18.51 -15.80 -6.21
C ALA A 136 17.55 -15.21 -7.26
N VAL A 137 16.86 -14.11 -6.95
CA VAL A 137 15.93 -13.42 -7.86
C VAL A 137 16.49 -12.04 -8.22
N ALA A 138 16.07 -11.51 -9.38
CA ALA A 138 16.48 -10.18 -9.80
C ALA A 138 15.86 -9.14 -8.85
N GLN A 139 16.70 -8.28 -8.28
CA GLN A 139 16.27 -7.20 -7.39
C GLN A 139 15.60 -6.06 -8.16
N ASP A 140 14.76 -5.29 -7.48
CA ASP A 140 14.07 -4.10 -8.01
C ASP A 140 13.16 -4.41 -9.23
N GLN A 141 12.62 -5.63 -9.32
CA GLN A 141 11.74 -6.05 -10.42
C GLN A 141 10.34 -6.41 -9.95
N LEU A 142 9.34 -5.88 -10.67
CA LEU A 142 7.97 -6.33 -10.51
C LEU A 142 7.87 -7.64 -11.29
N ASN A 143 7.49 -8.73 -10.63
CA ASN A 143 7.33 -10.03 -11.27
C ASN A 143 6.06 -10.72 -10.76
N TYR A 144 4.94 -10.47 -11.45
CA TYR A 144 3.73 -11.26 -11.28
C TYR A 144 3.61 -12.21 -12.47
N HIS A 145 3.99 -13.45 -12.23
CA HIS A 145 4.05 -14.49 -13.22
C HIS A 145 3.22 -15.69 -12.79
N TRP A 146 2.42 -16.18 -13.72
CA TRP A 146 1.69 -17.42 -13.57
C TRP A 146 1.77 -18.19 -14.88
N GLN A 147 1.98 -19.50 -14.79
CA GLN A 147 1.96 -20.39 -15.96
C GLN A 147 1.37 -21.74 -15.59
N ASN A 148 0.75 -22.39 -16.57
CA ASN A 148 0.31 -23.78 -16.48
C ASN A 148 0.83 -24.63 -17.66
N SER A 149 0.80 -25.95 -17.48
CA SER A 149 1.22 -26.97 -18.46
C SER A 149 0.56 -26.84 -19.83
N CYS A 150 -0.60 -26.17 -19.92
CA CYS A 150 -1.40 -26.02 -21.13
C CYS A 150 -1.10 -24.71 -21.89
N ALA A 151 0.05 -24.09 -21.62
CA ALA A 151 0.55 -22.86 -22.26
C ALA A 151 -0.26 -21.58 -21.95
N SER A 152 -1.11 -21.57 -20.90
CA SER A 152 -1.68 -20.32 -20.40
C SER A 152 -0.64 -19.64 -19.51
N GLN A 153 -0.31 -18.39 -19.83
CA GLN A 153 0.66 -17.61 -19.09
C GLN A 153 0.11 -16.20 -18.86
N VAL A 154 0.23 -15.72 -17.62
CA VAL A 154 0.09 -14.31 -17.28
C VAL A 154 1.45 -13.81 -16.86
N ASN A 155 1.87 -12.70 -17.47
CA ASN A 155 3.15 -12.09 -17.14
C ASN A 155 2.98 -10.58 -17.03
N ILE A 156 3.12 -10.05 -15.82
CA ILE A 156 3.18 -8.62 -15.55
C ILE A 156 4.54 -8.36 -14.94
N MET A 157 5.44 -7.83 -15.77
CA MET A 157 6.79 -7.44 -15.38
C MET A 157 7.03 -5.98 -15.73
N ASN A 158 7.80 -5.28 -14.90
CA ASN A 158 8.41 -4.01 -15.32
C ASN A 158 9.68 -4.31 -16.15
N SER A 159 9.98 -3.46 -17.13
CA SER A 159 11.07 -3.65 -18.10
C SER A 159 12.40 -3.09 -17.62
#